data_AF-A0A351MV14-F1
#
_entry.id   AF-A0A351MV14-F1
#
_cell.length_a   1.000
_cell.length_b   1.000
_cell.length_c   1.000
_cell.angle_alpha   90.00
_cell.angle_beta   90.00
_cell.angle_gamma   90.00
#
_symmetry.space_group_name_H-M   'P 1'
#
loop_
_entity.id
_entity.type
_entity.pdbx_description
1 polymer ?
#
loop_
_entity_poly.entity_id
_entity_poly.type
_entity_poly.pdbx_seq_one_letter_code
_entity_poly.pdbx_strand_id
1 'polypeptide(L)'
;MRHWAFTLLAVFATVACASNKAHSISDTYTDAESAAPRTNRILVFTSTKGFRHDSIPQGVRCLRDLAQEQGFQIEHTEDAKQFNA
;
A
#
# COMPACT_ATOMS: atom_id res chain seq x y z
N MET A 1 -17.42 21.27 54.55
CA MET A 1 -17.39 21.48 53.08
C MET A 1 -16.20 20.74 52.45
N ARG A 2 -16.05 19.43 52.74
CA ARG A 2 -14.87 18.62 52.39
C ARG A 2 -15.27 17.14 52.35
N HIS A 3 -15.74 16.63 51.22
CA HIS A 3 -15.82 15.17 50.94
C HIS A 3 -16.22 14.79 49.49
N TRP A 4 -16.27 15.74 48.54
CA TRP A 4 -16.73 15.43 47.16
C TRP A 4 -15.59 15.23 46.16
N ALA A 5 -14.52 14.55 46.58
CA ALA A 5 -13.34 14.28 45.74
C ALA A 5 -12.87 12.81 45.78
N PHE A 6 -13.66 11.87 46.33
CA PHE A 6 -13.20 10.49 46.57
C PHE A 6 -14.05 9.37 45.94
N THR A 7 -15.05 9.68 45.10
CA THR A 7 -15.94 8.64 44.54
C THR A 7 -16.06 8.70 43.01
N LEU A 8 -14.93 8.71 42.31
CA LEU A 8 -14.92 8.46 40.85
C LEU A 8 -13.58 7.90 40.34
N LEU A 9 -12.97 6.99 41.13
CA LEU A 9 -11.70 6.31 40.79
C LEU A 9 -11.89 4.86 40.26
N ALA A 10 -13.10 4.36 40.00
CA ALA A 10 -13.27 2.89 39.84
C ALA A 10 -14.19 2.41 38.70
N VAL A 11 -14.19 3.04 37.51
CA VAL A 11 -14.83 2.46 36.30
C VAL A 11 -14.02 2.74 35.02
N PHE A 12 -12.72 2.45 35.01
CA PHE A 12 -11.87 2.61 33.81
C PHE A 12 -10.93 1.41 33.58
N ALA A 13 -11.36 0.19 33.94
CA ALA A 13 -10.46 -0.96 34.10
C ALA A 13 -10.75 -2.22 33.26
N THR A 14 -11.60 -2.21 32.21
CA THR A 14 -11.92 -3.50 31.53
C THR A 14 -12.12 -3.51 30.02
N VAL A 15 -11.79 -2.47 29.25
CA VAL A 15 -11.91 -2.54 27.78
C VAL A 15 -10.56 -2.50 27.08
N ALA A 16 -10.31 -3.60 26.37
CA ALA A 16 -9.40 -3.77 25.23
C ALA A 16 -7.90 -4.04 25.51
N CYS A 17 -7.59 -5.31 25.75
CA CYS A 17 -6.40 -5.92 25.16
C CYS A 17 -6.84 -7.08 24.24
N ALA A 18 -7.52 -6.75 23.14
CA ALA A 18 -7.64 -7.67 22.01
C ALA A 18 -6.38 -7.47 21.17
N SER A 19 -5.34 -8.25 21.48
CA SER A 19 -4.12 -8.30 20.67
C SER A 19 -4.46 -8.98 19.35
N ASN A 20 -4.72 -8.19 18.30
CA ASN A 20 -4.68 -8.66 16.93
C ASN A 20 -3.24 -9.10 16.66
N LYS A 21 -2.99 -10.42 16.62
CA LYS A 21 -1.76 -10.96 16.04
C LYS A 21 -1.68 -10.45 14.60
N ALA A 22 -0.78 -9.50 14.36
CA ALA A 22 -0.38 -9.12 13.02
C ALA A 22 0.13 -10.39 12.32
N HIS A 23 -0.50 -10.73 11.20
CA HIS A 23 -0.07 -11.81 10.33
C HIS A 23 1.26 -11.37 9.70
N SER A 24 2.38 -11.86 10.26
CA SER A 24 3.72 -11.69 9.69
C SER A 24 3.75 -12.45 8.37
N ILE A 25 3.50 -11.76 7.27
CA ILE A 25 3.82 -12.26 5.93
C ILE A 25 5.33 -12.21 5.84
N SER A 26 5.96 -13.35 6.13
CA SER A 26 7.38 -13.57 5.89
C SER A 26 7.57 -13.81 4.39
N ASP A 27 7.54 -12.73 3.60
CA ASP A 27 8.00 -12.81 2.22
C ASP A 27 9.52 -12.94 2.25
N THR A 28 10.00 -14.14 1.95
CA THR A 28 11.39 -14.38 1.58
C THR A 28 11.64 -13.73 0.22
N TYR A 29 11.82 -12.40 0.19
CA TYR A 29 12.52 -11.76 -0.91
C TYR A 29 14.01 -12.00 -0.68
N THR A 30 14.56 -12.94 -1.43
CA THR A 30 16.01 -13.15 -1.50
C THR A 30 16.63 -11.89 -2.11
N ASP A 31 17.13 -11.00 -1.24
CA ASP A 31 18.03 -9.93 -1.63
C ASP A 31 19.35 -10.55 -2.08
N ALA A 32 19.46 -10.80 -3.38
CA ALA A 32 20.72 -11.06 -4.03
C ALA A 32 21.44 -9.71 -4.27
N GLU A 33 22.46 -9.53 -3.45
CA GLU A 33 23.48 -8.48 -3.41
C GLU A 33 23.98 -8.01 -4.80
N SER A 34 23.95 -6.67 -4.97
CA SER A 34 24.69 -5.81 -5.91
C SER A 34 24.28 -5.70 -7.39
N ALA A 35 23.68 -4.56 -7.77
CA ALA A 35 24.05 -3.74 -8.94
C ALA A 35 23.23 -2.43 -8.99
N ALA A 36 23.87 -1.29 -8.66
CA ALA A 36 23.34 0.09 -8.73
C ALA A 36 22.12 0.41 -7.84
N PRO A 37 21.84 1.69 -7.49
CA PRO A 37 20.56 2.06 -6.93
C PRO A 37 19.47 1.76 -7.96
N ARG A 38 18.89 0.57 -7.89
CA ARG A 38 17.72 0.21 -8.68
C ARG A 38 16.56 0.99 -8.10
N THR A 39 16.18 2.09 -8.76
CA THR A 39 14.87 2.69 -8.54
C THR A 39 13.85 1.60 -8.78
N ASN A 40 12.96 1.34 -7.83
CA ASN A 40 11.93 0.34 -8.05
C ASN A 40 10.96 0.87 -9.13
N ARG A 41 10.84 0.16 -10.26
CA ARG A 41 10.02 0.57 -11.41
C ARG A 41 8.88 -0.42 -11.62
N ILE A 42 7.70 0.11 -11.91
CA ILE A 42 6.49 -0.65 -12.24
C ILE A 42 6.07 -0.24 -13.65
N LEU A 43 5.95 -1.22 -14.54
CA LEU A 43 5.34 -1.02 -15.85
C LEU A 43 3.87 -1.46 -15.77
N VAL A 44 2.95 -0.60 -16.20
CA VAL A 44 1.51 -0.84 -16.20
C VAL A 44 1.04 -0.90 -17.65
N PHE A 45 0.45 -2.02 -18.06
CA PHE A 45 -0.12 -2.18 -19.40
C PHE A 45 -1.65 -2.18 -19.37
N THR A 46 -2.28 -1.49 -20.33
CA THR A 46 -3.74 -1.56 -20.54
C THR A 46 -4.07 -1.92 -21.98
N SER A 47 -4.96 -2.91 -22.18
CA SER A 47 -5.42 -3.36 -23.49
C SER A 47 -6.78 -2.76 -23.83
N THR A 48 -6.89 -2.05 -24.96
CA THR A 48 -8.15 -1.45 -25.44
C THR A 48 -8.47 -1.92 -26.86
N LYS A 49 -8.99 -3.16 -26.97
CA LYS A 49 -9.44 -3.70 -28.26
C LYS A 49 -10.94 -3.46 -28.42
N GLY A 50 -11.32 -2.55 -29.31
CA GLY A 50 -12.71 -2.26 -29.67
C GLY A 50 -13.47 -1.32 -28.71
N PHE A 51 -13.14 -1.33 -27.41
CA PHE A 51 -13.71 -0.40 -26.43
C PHE A 51 -12.63 0.09 -25.44
N ARG A 52 -12.69 1.39 -25.11
CA ARG A 52 -11.83 2.02 -24.11
C ARG A 52 -12.67 2.32 -22.88
N HIS A 53 -12.31 1.74 -21.74
CA HIS A 53 -12.96 2.07 -20.49
C HIS A 53 -12.52 3.45 -20.00
N ASP A 54 -13.48 4.32 -19.69
CA ASP A 54 -13.22 5.67 -19.16
C ASP A 54 -12.48 5.66 -17.81
N SER A 55 -12.49 4.53 -17.10
CA SER A 55 -11.79 4.33 -15.83
C SER A 55 -10.30 4.03 -15.97
N ILE A 56 -9.79 3.73 -17.16
CA ILE A 56 -8.35 3.51 -17.41
C ILE A 56 -7.48 4.66 -16.87
N PRO A 57 -7.72 5.94 -17.24
CA PRO A 57 -6.91 7.05 -16.73
C PRO A 57 -6.99 7.18 -15.20
N GLN A 58 -8.13 6.89 -14.58
CA GLN A 58 -8.27 6.95 -13.12
C GLN A 58 -7.51 5.81 -12.43
N GLY A 59 -7.55 4.59 -12.98
CA GLY A 59 -6.78 3.46 -12.48
C GLY A 59 -5.28 3.72 -12.53
N VAL A 60 -4.77 4.24 -13.65
CA VAL A 60 -3.35 4.61 -13.80
C VAL A 60 -2.96 5.71 -12.81
N ARG A 61 -3.86 6.68 -12.56
CA ARG A 61 -3.61 7.74 -11.58
C ARG A 61 -3.51 7.19 -10.16
N CYS A 62 -4.45 6.35 -9.76
CA CYS A 62 -4.44 5.68 -8.45
C CYS A 62 -3.13 4.92 -8.22
N LEU A 63 -2.69 4.13 -9.21
CA LEU A 63 -1.41 3.42 -9.12
C LEU A 63 -0.22 4.37 -8.96
N ARG A 64 -0.18 5.49 -9.70
CA ARG A 64 0.90 6.48 -9.56
C ARG A 64 0.95 7.09 -8.18
N ASP A 65 -0.20 7.46 -7.63
CA ASP A 65 -0.28 8.08 -6.30
C ASP A 65 0.24 7.10 -5.25
N LEU A 66 -0.19 5.82 -5.29
CA LEU A 66 0.34 4.76 -4.42
C LEU A 66 1.84 4.53 -4.59
N ALA A 67 2.34 4.50 -5.84
CA ALA A 67 3.75 4.31 -6.09
C ALA A 67 4.61 5.48 -5.59
N GLN A 68 4.12 6.72 -5.71
CA GLN A 68 4.82 7.89 -5.21
C GLN A 68 4.99 7.83 -3.69
N GLU A 69 3.96 7.42 -2.96
CA GLU A 69 4.02 7.21 -1.51
C GLU A 69 5.07 6.17 -1.10
N GLN A 70 5.31 5.20 -1.97
CA GLN A 70 6.22 4.08 -1.73
C GLN A 70 7.60 4.25 -2.40
N GLY A 71 7.85 5.37 -3.09
CA GLY A 71 9.13 5.64 -3.77
C GLY A 71 9.36 4.83 -5.07
N PHE A 72 8.29 4.33 -5.69
CA PHE A 72 8.34 3.62 -6.97
C PHE A 72 8.13 4.57 -8.15
N GLN A 73 8.75 4.26 -9.28
CA GLN A 73 8.46 4.92 -10.57
C GLN A 73 7.46 4.09 -11.35
N ILE A 74 6.40 4.73 -11.87
CA ILE A 74 5.43 4.08 -12.75
C ILE A 74 5.56 4.57 -14.17
N GLU A 75 5.56 3.61 -15.10
CA GLU A 75 5.38 3.84 -16.52
C GLU A 75 4.09 3.15 -16.98
N HIS A 76 3.25 3.86 -17.73
CA HIS A 76 2.02 3.28 -18.30
C HIS A 76 2.18 3.16 -19.81
N THR A 77 1.79 2.01 -20.35
CA THR A 77 1.88 1.70 -21.77
C THR A 77 0.62 1.00 -22.26
N GLU A 78 0.36 1.15 -23.55
CA GLU A 78 -0.64 0.37 -24.29
C GLU A 78 0.04 -0.56 -25.30
N ASP A 79 1.37 -0.61 -25.32
CA ASP A 79 2.16 -1.52 -26.13
C ASP A 79 2.57 -2.77 -25.33
N ALA A 80 1.93 -3.90 -25.66
CA ALA A 80 2.21 -5.19 -25.03
C ALA A 80 3.64 -5.71 -25.33
N LYS A 81 4.33 -5.19 -26.35
CA LYS A 81 5.70 -5.61 -26.67
C LYS A 81 6.70 -5.24 -25.58
N GLN A 82 6.42 -4.21 -24.78
CA GLN A 82 7.29 -3.79 -23.68
C GLN A 82 7.43 -4.86 -22.57
N PHE A 83 6.50 -5.82 -22.49
CA PHE A 83 6.58 -6.95 -21.56
C PHE A 83 7.27 -8.20 -22.13
N ASN A 84 7.52 -8.25 -23.44
CA ASN A 84 8.04 -9.43 -24.14
C ASN A 84 9.47 -9.22 -24.70
N ALA A 85 10.15 -8.18 -24.23
CA ALA A 85 11.51 -7.84 -24.67
C ALA A 85 12.57 -8.81 -24.11
#